data_AF-A0A2D5WY60-F1
#
_entry.id   AF-A0A2D5WY60-F1
#
_cell.length_a   1.000
_cell.length_b   1.000
_cell.length_c   1.000
_cell.angle_alpha   90.00
_cell.angle_beta   90.00
_cell.angle_gamma   90.00
#
_symmetry.space_group_name_H-M   'P 1'
#
loop_
_entity.id
_entity.type
_entity.pdbx_description
1 polymer ?
#
loop_
_entity_poly.entity_id
_entity_poly.type
_entity_poly.pdbx_seq_one_letter_code
_entity_poly.pdbx_strand_id
1 'polypeptide(L)'
;MKLEPDLEFAQDRLNHFIEYNLHEYAYKRNYDYGPENRSNISHLSPFISHRLLYEFDIAKKVLSKFPYLKVEKFIQEIFWRTYWKGWLELRPDVWDDFKTSLNDLKKDDQYYDAINGKTNIQCFNDWVNELK
;
A
#
# COMPACT_ATOMS: atom_id res chain seq x y z
N MET A 1 0.82 -7.49 -12.60
CA MET A 1 0.44 -6.22 -13.27
C MET A 1 1.69 -5.54 -13.78
N LYS A 2 1.74 -5.16 -15.07
CA LYS A 2 2.87 -4.40 -15.62
C LYS A 2 2.72 -2.94 -15.13
N LEU A 3 3.58 -2.52 -14.20
CA LEU A 3 3.65 -1.12 -13.77
C LEU A 3 4.36 -0.33 -14.87
N GLU A 4 3.66 0.62 -15.48
CA GLU A 4 4.29 1.60 -16.36
C GLU A 4 4.51 2.87 -15.54
N PRO A 5 5.77 3.31 -15.33
CA PRO A 5 6.09 4.46 -14.50
C PRO A 5 5.82 5.77 -15.26
N ASP A 6 4.58 5.94 -15.71
CA ASP A 6 4.10 7.04 -16.52
C ASP A 6 3.00 7.82 -15.78
N LEU A 7 3.00 9.15 -15.96
CA LEU A 7 2.07 10.03 -15.26
C LEU A 7 0.63 9.85 -15.76
N GLU A 8 0.43 9.70 -17.08
CA GLU A 8 -0.89 9.50 -17.68
C GLU A 8 -1.49 8.18 -17.18
N PHE A 9 -0.70 7.10 -17.19
CA PHE A 9 -1.12 5.82 -16.63
C PHE A 9 -1.51 5.91 -15.14
N ALA A 10 -0.73 6.64 -14.33
CA ALA A 10 -1.02 6.84 -12.92
C ALA A 10 -2.32 7.64 -12.70
N GLN A 11 -2.55 8.67 -13.51
CA GLN A 11 -3.75 9.50 -13.46
C GLN A 11 -5.00 8.73 -13.88
N ASP A 12 -4.92 7.93 -14.94
CA ASP A 12 -6.02 7.08 -15.39
C ASP A 12 -6.41 6.06 -14.33
N ARG A 13 -5.40 5.44 -13.68
CA ARG A 13 -5.65 4.52 -12.58
C ARG A 13 -6.35 5.21 -11.40
N LEU A 14 -5.89 6.41 -11.03
CA LEU A 14 -6.53 7.21 -9.98
C LEU A 14 -7.99 7.54 -10.36
N ASN A 15 -8.23 8.01 -11.59
CA ASN A 15 -9.55 8.37 -12.09
C ASN A 15 -10.50 7.16 -12.06
N HIS A 16 -10.04 6.03 -12.59
CA HIS A 16 -10.81 4.79 -12.60
C HIS A 16 -11.19 4.36 -11.18
N PHE A 17 -10.23 4.38 -10.24
CA PHE A 17 -10.52 4.00 -8.86
C PHE A 17 -11.54 4.95 -8.19
N ILE A 18 -11.41 6.26 -8.40
CA ILE A 18 -12.35 7.27 -7.89
C ILE A 18 -13.75 7.07 -8.47
N GLU A 19 -13.86 6.71 -9.75
CA GLU A 19 -15.15 6.54 -10.42
C GLU A 19 -15.85 5.24 -10.00
N TYR A 20 -15.12 4.12 -10.02
CA TYR A 20 -15.75 2.80 -9.99
C TYR A 20 -15.59 2.05 -8.67
N ASN A 21 -14.58 2.35 -7.85
CA ASN A 21 -14.22 1.48 -6.73
C ASN A 21 -14.20 2.18 -5.37
N LEU A 22 -13.97 3.49 -5.35
CA LEU A 22 -13.81 4.25 -4.11
C LEU A 22 -15.04 4.17 -3.18
N HIS A 23 -16.25 4.09 -3.73
CA HIS A 23 -17.49 3.97 -2.97
C HIS A 23 -17.56 2.69 -2.13
N GLU A 24 -16.81 1.66 -2.51
CA GLU A 24 -16.75 0.37 -1.81
C GLU A 24 -15.55 0.22 -0.88
N TYR A 25 -14.64 1.18 -0.92
CA TYR A 25 -13.35 1.09 -0.28
C TYR A 25 -13.44 0.78 1.22
N ALA A 26 -14.30 1.51 1.94
CA ALA A 26 -14.41 1.39 3.39
C ALA A 26 -14.72 -0.05 3.85
N TYR A 27 -15.53 -0.79 3.09
CA TYR A 27 -15.95 -2.12 3.46
C TYR A 27 -15.13 -3.24 2.78
N LYS A 28 -14.58 -3.01 1.57
CA LYS A 28 -13.77 -4.04 0.87
C LYS A 28 -12.27 -4.00 1.17
N ARG A 29 -11.72 -2.91 1.73
CA ARG A 29 -10.25 -2.74 1.89
C ARG A 29 -9.54 -3.80 2.74
N ASN A 30 -10.28 -4.52 3.60
CA ASN A 30 -9.72 -5.54 4.50
C ASN A 30 -9.72 -6.95 3.88
N TYR A 31 -10.28 -7.13 2.69
CA TYR A 31 -10.33 -8.43 2.03
C TYR A 31 -9.19 -8.59 1.04
N ASP A 32 -8.66 -9.80 0.96
CA ASP A 32 -7.73 -10.18 -0.10
C ASP A 32 -8.43 -11.16 -1.05
N TYR A 33 -8.67 -10.72 -2.29
CA TYR A 33 -9.28 -11.54 -3.35
C TYR A 33 -8.23 -12.19 -4.27
N GLY A 34 -6.95 -12.08 -3.93
CA GLY A 34 -5.81 -12.53 -4.74
C GLY A 34 -5.34 -11.52 -5.81
N PRO A 35 -4.23 -11.82 -6.50
CA PRO A 35 -3.58 -10.90 -7.44
C PRO A 35 -4.42 -10.57 -8.67
N GLU A 36 -5.36 -11.44 -9.03
CA GLU A 36 -6.27 -11.27 -10.16
C GLU A 36 -7.39 -10.26 -9.88
N ASN A 37 -7.68 -9.96 -8.61
CA ASN A 37 -8.71 -9.00 -8.24
C ASN A 37 -8.26 -8.08 -7.11
N ARG A 38 -7.90 -6.86 -7.51
CA ARG A 38 -7.43 -5.80 -6.60
C ARG A 38 -8.30 -4.55 -6.69
N SER A 39 -9.55 -4.72 -7.15
CA SER A 39 -10.52 -3.64 -7.32
C SER A 39 -10.90 -2.94 -6.01
N ASN A 40 -10.66 -3.58 -4.87
CA ASN A 40 -10.95 -3.06 -3.54
C ASN A 40 -9.95 -2.04 -3.01
N ILE A 41 -8.80 -1.85 -3.68
CA ILE A 41 -7.77 -0.89 -3.31
C ILE A 41 -7.25 -0.12 -4.53
N SER A 42 -6.63 1.05 -4.31
CA SER A 42 -6.28 1.96 -5.41
C SER A 42 -5.04 1.54 -6.19
N HIS A 43 -4.13 0.78 -5.58
CA HIS A 43 -2.82 0.43 -6.15
C HIS A 43 -1.99 1.67 -6.55
N LEU A 44 -2.17 2.79 -5.84
CA LEU A 44 -1.45 4.03 -6.16
C LEU A 44 -0.11 4.17 -5.44
N SER A 45 0.21 3.28 -4.51
CA SER A 45 1.44 3.37 -3.71
C SER A 45 2.73 3.50 -4.52
N PRO A 46 2.94 2.81 -5.67
CA PRO A 46 4.17 2.98 -6.44
C PRO A 46 4.28 4.38 -7.05
N PHE A 47 3.18 4.94 -7.55
CA PHE A 47 3.16 6.28 -8.18
C PHE A 47 3.34 7.40 -7.17
N ILE A 48 2.79 7.25 -5.96
CA ILE A 48 2.97 8.22 -4.89
C ILE A 48 4.41 8.18 -4.36
N SER A 49 4.98 7.00 -4.19
CA SER A 49 6.37 6.84 -3.71
C SER A 49 7.42 7.41 -4.65
N HIS A 50 7.13 7.47 -5.95
CA HIS A 50 8.01 8.09 -6.95
C HIS A 50 7.57 9.52 -7.34
N ARG A 51 6.63 10.13 -6.58
CA ARG A 51 6.13 11.50 -6.80
C ARG A 51 5.52 11.76 -8.19
N LEU A 52 5.01 10.72 -8.85
CA LEU A 52 4.15 10.87 -10.02
C LEU A 52 2.77 11.39 -9.61
N LEU A 53 2.30 10.97 -8.42
CA LEU A 53 1.11 11.52 -7.79
C LEU A 53 1.46 12.06 -6.41
N TYR A 54 0.73 13.08 -5.97
CA TYR A 54 0.91 13.71 -4.65
C TYR A 54 -0.31 13.50 -3.77
N GLU A 55 -0.08 13.22 -2.50
CA GLU A 55 -1.11 12.89 -1.51
C GLU A 55 -2.19 13.97 -1.39
N PHE A 56 -1.77 15.23 -1.30
CA PHE A 56 -2.69 16.35 -1.17
C PHE A 56 -3.56 16.55 -2.41
N ASP A 57 -3.01 16.34 -3.62
CA ASP A 57 -3.76 16.46 -4.87
C ASP A 57 -4.81 15.35 -4.98
N ILE A 58 -4.44 14.12 -4.58
CA ILE A 58 -5.38 12.99 -4.53
C ILE A 58 -6.52 13.28 -3.55
N ALA A 59 -6.20 13.71 -2.32
CA ALA A 59 -7.20 14.02 -1.31
C ALA A 59 -8.15 15.14 -1.77
N LYS A 60 -7.60 16.22 -2.35
CA LYS A 60 -8.39 17.34 -2.89
C LYS A 60 -9.31 16.88 -4.02
N LYS A 61 -8.80 16.05 -4.94
CA LYS A 61 -9.58 15.51 -6.05
C LYS A 61 -10.74 14.66 -5.55
N VAL A 62 -10.50 13.76 -4.59
CA VAL A 62 -11.56 12.93 -3.99
C VAL A 62 -12.62 13.79 -3.28
N LEU A 63 -12.18 14.75 -2.46
CA LEU A 63 -13.08 15.61 -1.68
C LEU A 63 -13.86 16.61 -2.54
N SER A 64 -13.38 16.94 -3.75
CA SER A 64 -14.16 17.71 -4.72
C SER A 64 -15.35 16.95 -5.31
N LYS A 65 -15.33 15.61 -5.27
CA LYS A 65 -16.36 14.74 -5.86
C LYS A 65 -17.30 14.14 -4.81
N PHE A 66 -16.80 13.84 -3.62
CA PHE A 66 -17.55 13.13 -2.59
C PHE A 66 -17.52 13.84 -1.23
N PRO A 67 -18.62 13.82 -0.46
CA PRO A 67 -18.60 14.25 0.93
C PRO A 67 -17.61 13.41 1.75
N TYR A 68 -16.86 14.06 2.64
CA TYR A 68 -15.84 13.42 3.48
C TYR A 68 -16.34 12.12 4.14
N LEU A 69 -17.55 12.13 4.73
CA LEU A 69 -18.11 10.96 5.42
C LEU A 69 -18.21 9.70 4.53
N LYS A 70 -18.37 9.84 3.21
CA LYS A 70 -18.43 8.70 2.29
C LYS A 70 -17.06 8.13 1.93
N VAL A 71 -16.00 8.92 2.06
CA VAL A 71 -14.64 8.61 1.60
C VAL A 71 -13.61 8.67 2.72
N GLU A 72 -14.06 8.83 3.97
CA GLU A 72 -13.24 9.03 5.15
C GLU A 72 -12.09 8.03 5.23
N LYS A 73 -12.38 6.74 5.05
CA LYS A 73 -11.36 5.69 5.16
C LYS A 73 -10.25 5.85 4.13
N PHE A 74 -10.59 6.24 2.90
CA PHE A 74 -9.58 6.46 1.86
C PHE A 74 -8.72 7.69 2.18
N ILE A 75 -9.33 8.77 2.64
CA ILE A 75 -8.61 9.99 3.07
C ILE A 75 -7.69 9.70 4.27
N GLN A 76 -8.13 8.86 5.21
CA GLN A 76 -7.30 8.42 6.34
C GLN A 76 -6.05 7.69 5.86
N GLU A 77 -6.13 6.77 4.88
CA GLU A 77 -4.95 6.08 4.35
C GLU A 77 -3.97 7.02 3.63
N ILE A 78 -4.46 8.06 2.95
CA ILE A 78 -3.59 9.09 2.38
C ILE A 78 -2.82 9.81 3.50
N PHE A 79 -3.51 10.18 4.58
CA PHE A 79 -2.86 10.84 5.72
C PHE A 79 -1.94 9.91 6.51
N TRP A 80 -2.24 8.62 6.61
CA TRP A 80 -1.32 7.64 7.20
C TRP A 80 0.04 7.68 6.52
N ARG A 81 0.08 7.81 5.19
CA ARG A 81 1.35 7.95 4.45
C ARG A 81 2.13 9.19 4.87
N THR A 82 1.47 10.35 4.92
CA THR A 82 2.12 11.62 5.32
C THR A 82 2.58 11.59 6.78
N TYR A 83 1.75 11.03 7.66
CA TYR A 83 2.07 10.85 9.08
C TYR A 83 3.32 10.00 9.27
N TRP A 84 3.37 8.80 8.69
CA TRP A 84 4.51 7.89 8.84
C TRP A 84 5.79 8.49 8.27
N LYS A 85 5.68 9.21 7.15
CA LYS A 85 6.83 9.92 6.57
C LYS A 85 7.39 10.96 7.55
N GLY A 86 6.55 11.85 8.08
CA GLY A 86 6.98 12.86 9.05
C GLY A 86 7.47 12.23 10.37
N TRP A 87 6.83 11.15 10.82
CA TRP A 87 7.23 10.44 12.03
C TRP A 87 8.64 9.83 11.90
N LEU A 88 8.97 9.26 10.74
CA LEU A 88 10.30 8.71 10.42
C LEU A 88 11.34 9.82 10.19
N GLU A 89 10.98 10.93 9.53
CA GLU A 89 11.88 12.09 9.34
C GLU A 89 12.36 12.69 10.68
N LEU A 90 11.52 12.63 11.72
CA LEU A 90 11.84 13.09 13.07
C LEU A 90 12.57 12.05 13.92
N ARG A 91 12.73 10.81 13.43
CA ARG A 91 13.29 9.67 14.19
C ARG A 91 14.23 8.85 13.30
N PRO A 92 15.36 9.43 12.87
CA PRO A 92 16.33 8.72 12.02
C PRO A 92 16.85 7.43 12.68
N ASP A 93 17.00 7.43 14.01
CA ASP A 93 17.51 6.29 14.78
C ASP A 93 16.69 5.01 14.59
N VAL A 94 15.39 5.11 14.31
CA VAL A 94 14.52 3.94 14.07
C VAL A 94 15.05 3.07 12.92
N TRP A 95 15.63 3.69 11.89
CA TRP A 95 16.23 2.96 10.78
C TRP A 95 17.54 2.27 11.18
N ASP A 96 18.36 2.94 11.98
CA ASP A 96 19.62 2.40 12.47
C ASP A 96 19.40 1.27 13.49
N ASP A 97 18.41 1.41 14.36
CA ASP A 97 17.95 0.37 15.28
C ASP A 97 17.44 -0.85 14.52
N PHE A 98 16.61 -0.63 13.49
CA PHE A 98 16.14 -1.73 12.62
C PHE A 98 17.32 -2.47 11.99
N LYS A 99 18.27 -1.77 11.36
CA LYS A 99 19.46 -2.40 10.76
C LYS A 99 20.28 -3.15 11.80
N THR A 100 20.46 -2.58 12.99
CA THR A 100 21.22 -3.21 14.07
C THR A 100 20.56 -4.49 14.56
N SER A 101 19.23 -4.50 14.68
CA SER A 101 18.45 -5.67 15.08
C SER A 101 18.56 -6.86 14.11
N LEU A 102 18.94 -6.61 12.85
CA LEU A 102 19.16 -7.68 11.87
C LEU A 102 20.35 -8.57 12.23
N ASN A 103 21.30 -8.09 13.04
CA ASN A 103 22.44 -8.89 13.50
C ASN A 103 22.00 -10.02 14.44
N ASP A 104 20.89 -9.82 15.16
CA ASP A 104 20.33 -10.80 16.09
C ASP A 104 19.36 -11.77 15.41
N LEU A 105 19.10 -11.59 14.10
CA LEU A 105 18.18 -12.42 13.34
C LEU A 105 18.76 -13.82 13.13
N LYS A 106 18.12 -14.82 13.74
CA LYS A 106 18.41 -16.23 13.49
C LYS A 106 17.88 -16.63 12.11
N LYS A 107 18.79 -17.06 11.24
CA LYS A 107 18.48 -17.58 9.90
C LYS A 107 18.46 -19.11 9.91
N ASP A 108 17.50 -19.66 10.64
CA ASP A 108 17.27 -21.10 10.72
C ASP A 108 16.29 -21.57 9.62
N ASP A 109 15.93 -22.86 9.64
CA ASP A 109 15.03 -23.45 8.65
C ASP A 109 13.66 -22.76 8.64
N GLN A 110 13.13 -22.36 9.80
CA GLN A 110 11.84 -21.65 9.86
C GLN A 110 11.90 -20.29 9.18
N TYR A 111 13.01 -19.55 9.35
CA TYR A 111 13.24 -18.31 8.62
C TYR A 111 13.25 -18.55 7.10
N TYR A 112 13.99 -19.56 6.63
CA TYR A 112 14.06 -19.86 5.20
C TYR A 112 12.72 -20.34 4.64
N ASP A 113 11.97 -21.13 5.39
CA ASP A 113 10.63 -21.54 5.01
C ASP A 113 9.69 -20.32 4.90
N ALA A 114 9.76 -19.38 5.84
CA ALA A 114 8.97 -18.16 5.81
C ALA A 114 9.26 -17.30 4.57
N ILE A 115 10.52 -16.93 4.32
CA ILE A 115 10.87 -16.07 3.16
C ILE A 115 10.69 -16.77 1.81
N ASN A 116 10.52 -18.10 1.80
CA ASN A 116 10.25 -18.88 0.61
C ASN A 116 8.78 -19.30 0.46
N GLY A 117 7.89 -18.89 1.37
CA GLY A 117 6.48 -19.27 1.30
C GLY A 117 6.26 -20.78 1.42
N LYS A 118 7.01 -21.43 2.32
CA LYS A 118 6.97 -22.87 2.59
C LYS A 118 6.55 -23.17 4.03
N THR A 119 5.77 -22.28 4.64
CA THR A 119 5.26 -22.47 6.00
C THR A 119 4.01 -23.36 6.02
N ASN A 120 3.52 -23.71 7.21
CA ASN A 120 2.22 -24.37 7.36
C ASN A 120 1.02 -23.40 7.27
N ILE A 121 1.25 -22.11 6.99
CA ILE A 121 0.22 -21.08 6.89
C ILE A 121 0.01 -20.73 5.42
N GLN A 122 -1.05 -21.27 4.82
CA GLN A 122 -1.28 -21.18 3.37
C GLN A 122 -1.36 -19.72 2.87
N CYS A 123 -2.18 -18.87 3.50
CA CYS A 123 -2.32 -17.47 3.06
C CYS A 123 -1.01 -16.69 3.13
N PHE A 124 -0.17 -16.96 4.14
CA PHE A 124 1.15 -16.34 4.25
C PHE A 124 2.05 -16.74 3.07
N ASN A 125 2.04 -18.02 2.70
CA ASN A 125 2.79 -18.52 1.55
C ASN A 125 2.33 -17.88 0.24
N ASP A 126 1.01 -17.75 0.05
CA ASP A 126 0.41 -17.11 -1.12
C ASP A 126 0.90 -15.65 -1.24
N TRP A 127 0.91 -14.90 -0.13
CA TRP A 127 1.42 -13.51 -0.11
C TRP A 127 2.92 -13.40 -0.39
N VAL A 128 3.73 -14.30 0.16
CA VAL A 128 5.18 -14.32 -0.12
C VAL A 128 5.44 -14.60 -1.59
N ASN A 129 4.68 -15.49 -2.22
CA ASN A 129 4.80 -15.77 -3.65
C ASN A 129 4.33 -14.61 -4.53
N GLU A 130 3.29 -13.86 -4.12
CA GLU A 130 2.83 -12.66 -4.84
C GLU A 130 3.84 -11.50 -4.79
N LEU A 131 4.62 -11.39 -3.71
CA LEU A 131 5.62 -10.32 -3.54
C LEU A 131 6.89 -10.50 -4.39
N LYS A 132 7.15 -11.70 -4.91
CA LYS A 132 8.35 -12.03 -5.69
C LYS A 132 8.19 -11.70 -7.17
#